data_AF-A0A7S9CC78-F1
#
_entry.id   AF-A0A7S9CC78-F1
#
_cell.length_a   1.000
_cell.length_b   1.000
_cell.length_c   1.000
_cell.angle_alpha   90.00
_cell.angle_beta   90.00
_cell.angle_gamma   90.00
#
_symmetry.space_group_name_H-M   'P 1'
#
loop_
_entity.id
_entity.type
_entity.pdbx_description
1 polymer ?
#
loop_
_entity_poly.entity_id
_entity_poly.type
_entity_poly.pdbx_seq_one_letter_code
_entity_poly.pdbx_strand_id
1 'polypeptide(L)'
;MAGLLACGMAWAQQAPLPACQPSAEQVLQHLNALRASPRSCGGAPPLPAAGPLRWHERLADSSQRYAEELARRDLISHQGLQAATLRERLRQSGYRLRNAGENLAAGPGNLDEALAQWLLSPAHCDNLMAPEFEHAGLACVAAPGRYGHFWVLHLGRSLPD
;
A
#
# COMPACT_ATOMS: atom_id res chain seq x y z
N MET A 1 33.56 -17.61 -51.61
CA MET A 1 32.46 -18.14 -50.77
C MET A 1 32.21 -17.16 -49.63
N ALA A 2 31.04 -16.53 -49.62
CA ALA A 2 30.63 -15.57 -48.62
C ALA A 2 30.17 -16.30 -47.35
N GLY A 3 30.70 -15.93 -46.20
CA GLY A 3 30.24 -16.41 -44.89
C GLY A 3 30.06 -15.22 -43.96
N LEU A 4 28.85 -14.65 -43.96
CA LEU A 4 28.42 -13.67 -42.96
C LEU A 4 28.00 -14.43 -41.70
N LEU A 5 28.84 -14.38 -40.66
CA LEU A 5 28.48 -14.79 -39.32
C LEU A 5 27.59 -13.71 -38.70
N ALA A 6 26.27 -13.92 -38.74
CA ALA A 6 25.33 -13.12 -37.97
C ALA A 6 25.41 -13.54 -36.50
N CYS A 7 26.01 -12.68 -35.67
CA CYS A 7 25.98 -12.83 -34.21
C CYS A 7 24.60 -12.36 -33.74
N GLY A 8 23.69 -13.31 -33.45
CA GLY A 8 22.36 -13.02 -32.92
C GLY A 8 22.48 -12.43 -31.52
N MET A 9 22.04 -11.19 -31.33
CA MET A 9 21.87 -10.61 -30.00
C MET A 9 20.72 -11.33 -29.29
N ALA A 10 21.05 -12.14 -28.29
CA ALA A 10 20.07 -12.70 -27.37
C ALA A 10 19.50 -11.55 -26.52
N TRP A 11 18.19 -11.30 -26.64
CA TRP A 11 17.47 -10.39 -25.76
C TRP A 11 17.33 -11.10 -24.42
N ALA A 12 18.06 -10.64 -23.40
CA ALA A 12 17.87 -11.14 -22.04
C ALA A 12 16.45 -10.78 -21.58
N GLN A 13 15.59 -11.78 -21.40
CA GLN A 13 14.29 -11.59 -20.77
C GLN A 13 14.53 -11.16 -19.32
N GLN A 14 14.05 -9.98 -18.94
CA GLN A 14 14.09 -9.55 -17.54
C GLN A 14 13.29 -10.55 -16.71
N ALA A 15 13.91 -11.11 -15.67
CA ALA A 15 13.24 -12.02 -14.75
C ALA A 15 12.01 -11.32 -14.12
N PRO A 16 10.90 -12.03 -13.91
CA PRO A 16 9.72 -11.44 -13.28
C PRO A 16 10.07 -10.96 -11.87
N LEU A 17 9.52 -9.80 -11.50
CA LEU A 17 9.72 -9.24 -10.16
C LEU A 17 9.17 -10.20 -9.10
N PRO A 18 9.83 -10.30 -7.92
CA PRO A 18 9.30 -11.07 -6.80
C PRO A 18 7.93 -10.56 -6.39
N ALA A 19 7.01 -11.49 -6.11
CA ALA A 19 5.71 -11.17 -5.54
C ALA A 19 5.88 -10.53 -4.15
N CYS A 20 5.00 -9.59 -3.81
CA CYS A 20 5.06 -8.80 -2.59
C CYS A 20 3.78 -8.92 -1.75
N GLN A 21 3.19 -10.10 -1.65
CA GLN A 21 1.88 -10.28 -1.01
C GLN A 21 2.02 -10.85 0.42
N PRO A 22 2.06 -10.00 1.47
CA PRO A 22 2.02 -10.48 2.84
C PRO A 22 0.62 -11.00 3.20
N SER A 23 0.54 -11.92 4.17
CA SER A 23 -0.74 -12.35 4.72
C SER A 23 -1.38 -11.25 5.57
N ALA A 24 -2.71 -11.31 5.73
CA ALA A 24 -3.45 -10.40 6.62
C ALA A 24 -2.89 -10.43 8.06
N GLU A 25 -2.51 -11.61 8.55
CA GLU A 25 -1.90 -11.78 9.87
C GLU A 25 -0.55 -11.06 9.98
N GLN A 26 0.33 -11.22 8.99
CA GLN A 26 1.61 -10.53 8.95
C GLN A 26 1.41 -9.01 8.94
N VAL A 27 0.48 -8.51 8.11
CA VAL A 27 0.17 -7.07 8.05
C VAL A 27 -0.31 -6.56 9.41
N LEU A 28 -1.29 -7.22 10.02
CA LEU A 28 -1.81 -6.82 11.33
C LEU A 28 -0.75 -6.90 12.42
N GLN A 29 0.10 -7.93 12.42
CA GLN A 29 1.18 -8.06 13.40
C GLN A 29 2.11 -6.84 13.34
N HIS A 30 2.54 -6.44 12.14
CA HIS A 30 3.45 -5.31 11.99
C HIS A 30 2.77 -3.98 12.33
N LEU A 31 1.57 -3.73 11.79
CA LEU A 31 0.82 -2.50 12.08
C LEU A 31 0.50 -2.34 13.56
N ASN A 32 0.07 -3.43 14.22
CA ASN A 32 -0.30 -3.38 15.63
C ASN A 32 0.92 -3.30 16.55
N ALA A 33 2.05 -3.92 16.18
CA ALA A 33 3.32 -3.70 16.87
C ALA A 33 3.77 -2.24 16.79
N LEU A 34 3.60 -1.59 15.63
CA LEU A 34 3.91 -0.16 15.48
C LEU A 34 3.02 0.73 16.35
N ARG A 35 1.71 0.41 16.44
CA ARG A 35 0.69 1.18 17.17
C ARG A 35 0.73 0.98 18.70
N ALA A 36 1.33 -0.10 19.19
CA ALA A 36 1.38 -0.43 20.61
C ALA A 36 2.21 0.53 21.47
N SER A 37 3.01 1.40 20.86
CA SER A 37 3.89 2.35 21.56
C SER A 37 3.71 3.77 21.02
N PRO A 38 3.90 4.81 21.86
CA PRO A 38 3.95 6.19 21.39
C PRO A 38 5.00 6.38 20.29
N ARG A 39 4.74 7.30 19.35
CA ARG A 39 5.60 7.49 18.18
C ARG A 39 5.70 8.95 17.77
N SER A 40 6.91 9.40 17.46
CA SER A 40 7.14 10.70 16.82
C SER A 40 7.04 10.55 15.31
N CYS A 41 6.10 11.26 14.71
CA CYS A 41 5.86 11.28 13.26
C CYS A 41 6.45 12.54 12.60
N GLY A 42 7.62 12.98 13.05
CA GLY A 42 8.28 14.21 12.58
C GLY A 42 8.51 15.23 13.71
N GLY A 43 8.38 16.53 13.39
CA GLY A 43 8.66 17.63 14.34
C GLY A 43 7.54 17.95 15.34
N ALA A 44 6.43 17.22 15.30
CA ALA A 44 5.33 17.36 16.25
C ALA A 44 5.60 16.60 17.56
N PRO A 45 4.88 16.90 18.66
CA PRO A 45 4.90 16.06 19.86
C PRO A 45 4.58 14.59 19.52
N PRO A 46 5.14 13.61 20.27
CA PRO A 46 4.85 12.21 20.03
C PRO A 46 3.34 11.92 20.12
N LEU A 47 2.83 11.18 19.15
CA LEU A 47 1.49 10.61 19.19
C LEU A 47 1.45 9.49 20.24
N PRO A 48 0.38 9.36 21.03
CA PRO A 48 0.25 8.25 21.98
C PRO A 48 0.13 6.90 21.24
N ALA A 49 0.26 5.81 21.98
CA ALA A 49 -0.10 4.49 21.47
C ALA A 49 -1.57 4.48 21.01
N ALA A 50 -1.86 3.72 19.96
CA ALA A 50 -3.18 3.62 19.35
C ALA A 50 -3.72 2.19 19.45
N GLY A 51 -5.05 2.05 19.51
CA GLY A 51 -5.70 0.74 19.60
C GLY A 51 -5.38 -0.15 18.40
N PRO A 52 -5.40 -1.49 18.55
CA PRO A 52 -5.08 -2.40 17.47
C PRO A 52 -6.10 -2.32 16.34
N LEU A 53 -5.62 -2.43 15.11
CA LEU A 53 -6.40 -2.58 13.89
C LEU A 53 -6.86 -4.03 13.74
N ARG A 54 -8.02 -4.22 13.10
CA ARG A 54 -8.52 -5.51 12.64
C ARG A 54 -8.51 -5.54 11.12
N TRP A 55 -8.28 -6.72 10.53
CA TRP A 55 -8.35 -6.87 9.09
C TRP A 55 -9.78 -6.70 8.61
N HIS A 56 -9.98 -6.06 7.46
CA HIS A 56 -11.28 -5.88 6.87
C HIS A 56 -11.26 -6.13 5.36
N GLU A 57 -11.93 -7.19 4.93
CA GLU A 57 -11.87 -7.68 3.54
C GLU A 57 -12.21 -6.59 2.51
N ARG A 58 -13.28 -5.81 2.72
CA ARG A 58 -13.66 -4.73 1.78
C ARG A 58 -12.58 -3.63 1.62
N LEU A 59 -11.73 -3.41 2.62
CA LEU A 59 -10.59 -2.49 2.51
C LEU A 59 -9.44 -3.14 1.74
N ALA A 60 -9.15 -4.41 2.00
CA ALA A 60 -8.12 -5.17 1.31
C ALA A 60 -8.42 -5.30 -0.18
N ASP A 61 -9.68 -5.61 -0.49
CA ASP A 61 -10.21 -5.76 -1.83
C ASP A 61 -10.16 -4.42 -2.61
N SER A 62 -10.42 -3.30 -1.93
CA SER A 62 -10.21 -1.96 -2.49
C SER A 62 -8.72 -1.64 -2.70
N SER A 63 -7.88 -2.02 -1.73
CA SER A 63 -6.43 -1.80 -1.80
C SER A 63 -5.83 -2.56 -2.98
N GLN A 64 -6.25 -3.81 -3.21
CA GLN A 64 -5.81 -4.65 -4.33
C GLN A 64 -6.19 -4.01 -5.67
N ARG A 65 -7.48 -3.68 -5.86
CA ARG A 65 -7.94 -3.00 -7.09
C ARG A 65 -7.16 -1.72 -7.38
N TYR A 66 -6.85 -0.96 -6.33
CA TYR A 66 -6.14 0.30 -6.50
C TYR A 66 -4.65 0.12 -6.76
N ALA A 67 -3.99 -0.85 -6.09
CA ALA A 67 -2.60 -1.20 -6.37
C ALA A 67 -2.43 -1.64 -7.83
N GLU A 68 -3.36 -2.42 -8.37
CA GLU A 68 -3.38 -2.81 -9.78
C GLU A 68 -3.59 -1.60 -10.71
N GLU A 69 -4.43 -0.63 -10.32
CA GLU A 69 -4.62 0.59 -11.09
C GLU A 69 -3.34 1.44 -11.15
N LEU A 70 -2.69 1.65 -10.00
CA LEU A 70 -1.42 2.37 -9.92
C LEU A 70 -0.33 1.67 -10.73
N ALA A 71 -0.24 0.35 -10.62
CA ALA A 71 0.68 -0.49 -11.38
C ALA A 71 0.46 -0.37 -12.90
N ARG A 72 -0.79 -0.48 -13.37
CA ARG A 72 -1.13 -0.32 -14.80
C ARG A 72 -0.79 1.06 -15.35
N ARG A 73 -0.80 2.08 -14.50
CA ARG A 73 -0.54 3.48 -14.87
C ARG A 73 0.92 3.91 -14.65
N ASP A 74 1.74 3.04 -14.03
CA ASP A 74 3.11 3.29 -13.61
C ASP A 74 3.29 4.66 -12.90
N LEU A 75 2.39 4.95 -11.94
CA LEU A 75 2.38 6.21 -11.19
C LEU A 75 1.86 6.03 -9.76
N ILE A 76 2.20 6.98 -8.89
CA ILE A 76 1.61 7.13 -7.55
C ILE A 76 0.74 8.38 -7.50
N SER A 77 -0.52 8.21 -7.10
CA SER A 77 -1.51 9.27 -6.93
C SER A 77 -2.54 8.80 -5.93
N HIS A 78 -3.09 9.70 -5.10
CA HIS A 78 -4.26 9.42 -4.27
C HIS A 78 -5.58 9.51 -5.07
N GLN A 79 -5.53 10.08 -6.27
CA GLN A 79 -6.66 10.21 -7.19
C GLN A 79 -6.62 9.08 -8.23
N GLY A 80 -7.69 8.29 -8.26
CA GLY A 80 -7.89 7.21 -9.23
C GLY A 80 -8.29 7.71 -10.61
N LEU A 81 -8.66 6.78 -11.48
CA LEU A 81 -9.25 7.09 -12.79
C LEU A 81 -10.48 8.00 -12.61
N GLN A 82 -10.63 8.97 -13.52
CA GLN A 82 -11.69 9.98 -13.46
C GLN A 82 -11.69 10.77 -12.14
N ALA A 83 -10.52 10.94 -11.52
CA ALA A 83 -10.32 11.61 -10.23
C ALA A 83 -11.06 10.95 -9.05
N ALA A 84 -11.38 9.66 -9.15
CA ALA A 84 -12.04 8.92 -8.06
C ALA A 84 -11.23 9.03 -6.75
N THR A 85 -11.88 9.53 -5.72
CA THR A 85 -11.34 9.70 -4.37
C THR A 85 -11.27 8.36 -3.63
N LEU A 86 -10.47 8.29 -2.55
CA LEU A 86 -10.46 7.14 -1.64
C LEU A 86 -11.88 6.76 -1.20
N ARG A 87 -12.69 7.75 -0.79
CA ARG A 87 -14.05 7.50 -0.28
C ARG A 87 -14.94 6.84 -1.33
N GLU A 88 -14.81 7.22 -2.60
CA GLU A 88 -15.55 6.59 -3.70
C GLU A 88 -15.07 5.16 -3.95
N ARG A 89 -13.75 4.93 -4.00
CA ARG A 89 -13.17 3.58 -4.15
C ARG A 89 -13.61 2.64 -3.03
N LEU A 90 -13.64 3.11 -1.78
CA LEU A 90 -14.12 2.34 -0.64
C LEU A 90 -15.63 2.07 -0.69
N ARG A 91 -16.44 3.02 -1.17
CA ARG A 91 -17.88 2.77 -1.37
C ARG A 91 -18.13 1.74 -2.46
N GLN A 92 -17.34 1.76 -3.53
CA GLN A 92 -17.42 0.77 -4.61
C GLN A 92 -17.07 -0.65 -4.13
N SER A 93 -16.17 -0.79 -3.14
CA SER A 93 -15.91 -2.08 -2.48
C SER A 93 -16.98 -2.47 -1.44
N GLY A 94 -18.00 -1.62 -1.26
CA GLY A 94 -19.06 -1.80 -0.27
C GLY A 94 -18.66 -1.42 1.15
N TYR A 95 -17.49 -0.85 1.41
CA TYR A 95 -17.10 -0.44 2.77
C TYR A 95 -17.94 0.77 3.24
N ARG A 96 -18.75 0.57 4.28
CA ARG A 96 -19.59 1.62 4.88
C ARG A 96 -18.74 2.52 5.79
N LEU A 97 -17.93 3.40 5.19
CA LEU A 97 -17.02 4.28 5.93
C LEU A 97 -17.73 5.36 6.76
N ARG A 98 -17.30 5.52 8.02
CA ARG A 98 -17.41 6.75 8.81
C ARG A 98 -16.18 7.63 8.59
N ASN A 99 -15.00 7.02 8.68
CA ASN A 99 -13.72 7.67 8.34
C ASN A 99 -12.83 6.72 7.53
N ALA A 100 -11.87 7.29 6.79
CA ALA A 100 -10.93 6.54 5.97
C ALA A 100 -9.58 7.27 5.83
N GLY A 101 -8.51 6.50 5.75
CA GLY A 101 -7.14 6.96 5.49
C GLY A 101 -6.47 6.09 4.44
N GLU A 102 -5.45 6.62 3.77
CA GLU A 102 -4.69 5.91 2.74
C GLU A 102 -3.21 6.25 2.84
N ASN A 103 -2.38 5.21 2.86
CA ASN A 103 -0.95 5.31 2.64
C ASN A 103 -0.59 4.58 1.35
N LEU A 104 0.19 5.25 0.50
CA LEU A 104 0.68 4.72 -0.76
C LEU A 104 2.21 4.65 -0.71
N ALA A 105 2.79 3.59 -1.26
CA ALA A 105 4.23 3.51 -1.48
C ALA A 105 4.52 2.81 -2.81
N ALA A 106 5.68 3.12 -3.39
CA ALA A 106 6.13 2.52 -4.63
C ALA A 106 7.65 2.37 -4.59
N GLY A 107 8.16 1.19 -4.97
CA GLY A 107 9.59 0.85 -4.84
C GLY A 107 9.92 -0.24 -3.82
N PRO A 108 9.38 -0.23 -2.58
CA PRO A 108 9.71 -1.24 -1.57
C PRO A 108 9.44 -2.66 -2.04
N GLY A 109 10.40 -3.58 -1.85
CA GLY A 109 10.26 -4.97 -2.28
C GLY A 109 9.46 -5.83 -1.29
N ASN A 110 9.28 -5.36 -0.05
CA ASN A 110 8.60 -6.08 1.02
C ASN A 110 7.86 -5.14 1.99
N LEU A 111 7.09 -5.73 2.91
CA LEU A 111 6.25 -5.00 3.86
C LEU A 111 7.08 -4.13 4.83
N ASP A 112 8.22 -4.61 5.32
CA ASP A 112 9.06 -3.87 6.26
C ASP A 112 9.63 -2.61 5.64
N GLU A 113 10.09 -2.69 4.40
CA GLU A 113 10.56 -1.54 3.63
C GLU A 113 9.41 -0.54 3.36
N ALA A 114 8.20 -1.01 3.04
CA ALA A 114 7.05 -0.15 2.84
C ALA A 114 6.63 0.58 4.13
N LEU A 115 6.62 -0.13 5.26
CA LEU A 115 6.37 0.45 6.58
C LEU A 115 7.45 1.48 6.95
N ALA A 116 8.72 1.15 6.75
CA ALA A 116 9.82 2.08 7.00
C ALA A 116 9.67 3.36 6.15
N GLN A 117 9.31 3.24 4.88
CA GLN A 117 9.06 4.38 4.01
C GLN A 117 7.87 5.23 4.50
N TRP A 118 6.77 4.61 4.93
CA TRP A 118 5.63 5.35 5.51
C TRP A 118 5.99 6.04 6.82
N LEU A 119 6.81 5.42 7.68
CA LEU A 119 7.24 6.01 8.94
C LEU A 119 8.13 7.25 8.76
N LEU A 120 8.88 7.34 7.66
CA LEU A 120 9.68 8.51 7.32
C LEU A 120 8.85 9.70 6.82
N SER A 121 7.60 9.48 6.42
CA SER A 121 6.67 10.52 5.99
C SER A 121 5.77 10.92 7.17
N PRO A 122 5.83 12.17 7.66
CA PRO A 122 4.97 12.63 8.75
C PRO A 122 3.49 12.32 8.54
N ALA A 123 2.95 12.65 7.36
CA ALA A 123 1.54 12.41 7.05
C ALA A 123 1.17 10.92 7.01
N HIS A 124 2.06 10.05 6.51
CA HIS A 124 1.79 8.61 6.49
C HIS A 124 1.92 7.99 7.90
N CYS A 125 2.89 8.45 8.69
CA CYS A 125 3.07 8.05 10.07
C CYS A 125 1.86 8.47 10.93
N ASP A 126 1.36 9.69 10.73
CA ASP A 126 0.15 10.18 11.40
C ASP A 126 -1.06 9.28 11.09
N ASN A 127 -1.25 8.88 9.82
CA ASN A 127 -2.29 7.92 9.45
C ASN A 127 -2.12 6.57 10.16
N LEU A 128 -0.90 6.03 10.25
CA LEU A 128 -0.62 4.75 10.93
C LEU A 128 -0.95 4.81 12.43
N MET A 129 -0.77 5.96 13.06
CA MET A 129 -0.97 6.18 14.49
C MET A 129 -2.32 6.80 14.84
N ALA A 130 -3.16 7.11 13.85
CA ALA A 130 -4.45 7.73 14.06
C ALA A 130 -5.38 6.82 14.89
N PRO A 131 -5.86 7.26 16.07
CA PRO A 131 -6.61 6.42 17.01
C PRO A 131 -8.04 6.13 16.54
N GLU A 132 -8.57 6.88 15.58
CA GLU A 132 -9.91 6.70 15.06
C GLU A 132 -10.06 5.54 14.08
N PHE A 133 -8.97 5.01 13.53
CA PHE A 133 -9.03 3.84 12.66
C PHE A 133 -9.05 2.55 13.47
N GLU A 134 -9.94 1.64 13.07
CA GLU A 134 -10.16 0.33 13.69
C GLU A 134 -9.92 -0.82 12.69
N HIS A 135 -9.93 -0.51 11.40
CA HIS A 135 -9.84 -1.47 10.30
C HIS A 135 -8.65 -1.17 9.39
N ALA A 136 -8.03 -2.22 8.87
CA ALA A 136 -6.98 -2.16 7.87
C ALA A 136 -7.27 -3.12 6.72
N GLY A 137 -6.86 -2.72 5.52
CA GLY A 137 -6.68 -3.60 4.37
C GLY A 137 -5.46 -3.15 3.60
N LEU A 138 -4.65 -4.09 3.12
CA LEU A 138 -3.41 -3.79 2.40
C LEU A 138 -3.31 -4.70 1.18
N ALA A 139 -2.72 -4.16 0.12
CA ALA A 139 -2.29 -4.96 -1.01
C ALA A 139 -0.95 -4.45 -1.54
N CYS A 140 -0.23 -5.36 -2.21
CA CYS A 140 0.86 -4.99 -3.06
C CYS A 140 0.83 -5.75 -4.39
N VAL A 141 1.15 -5.02 -5.45
CA VAL A 141 1.24 -5.51 -6.82
C VAL A 141 2.64 -5.23 -7.35
N ALA A 142 3.31 -6.29 -7.79
CA ALA A 142 4.56 -6.20 -8.53
C ALA A 142 4.25 -6.01 -10.02
N ALA A 143 4.85 -5.02 -10.67
CA ALA A 143 4.70 -4.75 -12.09
C ALA A 143 5.99 -4.16 -12.68
N PRO A 144 6.36 -4.54 -13.92
CA PRO A 144 7.47 -3.90 -14.60
C PRO A 144 7.17 -2.41 -14.80
N GLY A 145 8.18 -1.56 -14.73
CA GLY A 145 8.01 -0.11 -14.85
C GLY A 145 8.97 0.65 -13.95
N ARG A 146 8.70 1.93 -13.74
CA ARG A 146 9.51 2.84 -12.93
C ARG A 146 9.65 2.36 -11.49
N TYR A 147 8.59 1.79 -10.93
CA TYR A 147 8.51 1.58 -9.48
C TYR A 147 8.66 0.12 -9.04
N GLY A 148 8.40 -0.86 -9.90
CA GLY A 148 8.52 -2.29 -9.57
C GLY A 148 7.41 -2.84 -8.66
N HIS A 149 7.17 -2.21 -7.52
CA HIS A 149 6.19 -2.63 -6.51
C HIS A 149 5.30 -1.46 -6.13
N PHE A 150 3.99 -1.70 -6.01
CA PHE A 150 2.98 -0.70 -5.66
C PHE A 150 2.22 -1.17 -4.42
N TRP A 151 2.34 -0.42 -3.33
CA TRP A 151 1.73 -0.70 -2.04
C TRP A 151 0.57 0.25 -1.78
N VAL A 152 -0.56 -0.32 -1.38
CA VAL A 152 -1.75 0.44 -0.97
C VAL A 152 -2.19 -0.09 0.39
N LEU A 153 -2.21 0.79 1.38
CA LEU A 153 -2.81 0.56 2.69
C LEU A 153 -4.04 1.45 2.84
N HIS A 154 -5.22 0.85 2.97
CA HIS A 154 -6.45 1.52 3.35
C HIS A 154 -6.73 1.29 4.83
N LEU A 155 -6.96 2.39 5.53
CA LEU A 155 -7.36 2.43 6.94
C LEU A 155 -8.80 2.92 7.02
N GLY A 156 -9.55 2.44 8.02
CA GLY A 156 -10.93 2.85 8.12
C GLY A 156 -11.55 2.69 9.49
N ARG A 157 -12.65 3.42 9.65
CA ARG A 157 -13.67 3.18 10.66
C ARG A 157 -15.00 3.04 9.95
N SER A 158 -15.72 1.95 10.20
CA SER A 158 -17.04 1.76 9.60
C SER A 158 -18.12 2.53 10.37
N LEU A 159 -19.25 2.77 9.72
CA LEU A 159 -20.50 3.06 10.43
C LEU A 159 -20.91 1.80 11.22
N PRO A 160 -21.63 1.97 12.35
CA PRO A 160 -22.35 0.86 12.98
C PRO A 160 -23.27 0.19 11.97
N ASP A 161 -23.49 -1.11 12.15
CA ASP A 161 -24.42 -1.87 11.30
C ASP A 161 -25.84 -1.31 11.34
#